data_AF-A0A4Y2L4R6-F1
#
_entry.id   AF-A0A4Y2L4R6-F1
#
_cell.length_a   1.000
_cell.length_b   1.000
_cell.length_c   1.000
_cell.angle_alpha   90.00
_cell.angle_beta   90.00
_cell.angle_gamma   90.00
#
_symmetry.space_group_name_H-M   'P 1'
#
loop_
_entity.id
_entity.type
_entity.pdbx_description
1 polymer ?
#
loop_
_entity_poly.entity_id
_entity_poly.type
_entity_poly.pdbx_seq_one_letter_code
_entity_poly.pdbx_strand_id
1 'polypeptide(L)'
;MPDSRVTSSNVMLVISLFVKELDISDLWKLDSIEIKDPIEKLSKKEQEDLTKEHFLQTVRYNDDKRYEVHLPWLDNYAPLPDNLELAIRRLESTAKKLLHENLYDAYEGIFLE
;
A
#
# COMPACT_ATOMS: atom_id res chain seq x y z
N MET A 1 22.18 16.20 -18.09
CA MET A 1 20.97 15.38 -18.28
C MET A 1 21.35 13.92 -18.05
N PRO A 2 20.96 13.29 -16.92
CA PRO A 2 21.18 11.86 -16.74
C PRO A 2 19.90 11.11 -17.15
N ASP A 3 19.96 10.37 -18.24
CA ASP A 3 18.93 9.37 -18.54
C ASP A 3 19.31 8.08 -17.82
N SER A 4 18.71 7.87 -16.64
CA SER A 4 18.82 6.63 -15.87
C SER A 4 17.97 5.53 -16.52
N ARG A 5 18.56 4.78 -17.45
CA ARG A 5 17.98 3.54 -17.99
C ARG A 5 18.86 2.32 -17.76
N VAL A 6 19.48 2.22 -16.59
CA VAL A 6 20.20 1.01 -16.18
C VAL A 6 19.79 0.63 -14.77
N THR A 7 18.73 -0.15 -14.65
CA THR A 7 18.39 -0.81 -13.38
C THR A 7 18.16 -2.30 -13.58
N SER A 8 17.51 -2.75 -14.65
CA SER A 8 17.26 -4.19 -14.86
C SER A 8 18.52 -5.04 -15.06
N SER A 9 19.53 -4.52 -15.77
CA SER A 9 20.75 -5.28 -16.08
C SER A 9 21.65 -5.51 -14.86
N ASN A 10 21.76 -4.51 -13.98
CA ASN A 10 22.61 -4.63 -12.80
C ASN A 10 21.98 -5.53 -11.74
N VAL A 11 20.65 -5.48 -11.58
CA VAL A 11 19.92 -6.35 -10.65
C VAL A 11 20.07 -7.81 -11.08
N MET A 12 19.93 -8.12 -12.39
CA MET A 12 20.13 -9.47 -12.92
C MET A 12 21.56 -10.00 -12.72
N LEU A 13 22.58 -9.15 -12.91
CA LEU A 13 23.98 -9.54 -12.70
C LEU A 13 24.29 -9.81 -11.23
N VAL A 14 23.75 -8.98 -10.33
CA VAL A 14 23.87 -9.17 -8.88
C VAL A 14 23.19 -10.47 -8.49
N ILE A 15 21.96 -10.73 -8.94
CA ILE A 15 21.26 -12.00 -8.69
C ILE A 15 22.10 -13.18 -9.19
N SER A 16 22.61 -13.15 -10.42
CA SER A 16 23.43 -14.25 -10.98
C SER A 16 24.69 -14.54 -10.16
N LEU A 17 25.31 -13.51 -9.56
CA LEU A 17 26.51 -13.66 -8.73
C LEU A 17 26.19 -14.28 -7.36
N PHE A 18 24.97 -14.07 -6.84
CA PHE A 18 24.49 -14.59 -5.56
C PHE A 18 23.71 -15.91 -5.67
N VAL A 19 23.27 -16.29 -6.87
CA VAL A 19 22.63 -17.59 -7.17
C VAL A 19 23.72 -18.67 -7.21
N LYS A 20 24.18 -19.09 -6.03
CA LYS A 20 24.80 -20.40 -5.85
C LYS A 20 23.67 -21.39 -5.60
N GLU A 21 23.46 -22.33 -6.54
CA GLU A 21 22.58 -23.51 -6.43
C GLU A 21 21.35 -23.33 -5.53
N LEU A 22 20.59 -22.25 -5.73
CA LEU A 22 19.32 -22.10 -5.04
C LEU A 22 18.33 -23.04 -5.72
N ASP A 23 17.67 -23.88 -4.93
CA ASP A 23 16.55 -24.68 -5.42
C ASP A 23 15.51 -23.73 -6.01
N ILE A 24 14.86 -24.15 -7.10
CA ILE A 24 13.79 -23.37 -7.74
C ILE A 24 12.72 -23.00 -6.72
N SER A 25 12.47 -23.88 -5.74
CA SER A 25 11.59 -23.62 -4.61
C SER A 25 11.98 -22.37 -3.79
N ASP A 26 13.28 -22.13 -3.59
CA ASP A 26 13.76 -20.96 -2.85
C ASP A 26 13.63 -19.67 -3.65
N LEU A 27 13.68 -19.76 -4.98
CA LEU A 27 13.42 -18.62 -5.87
C LEU A 27 11.93 -18.24 -5.85
N TRP A 28 11.02 -19.23 -5.87
CA TRP A 28 9.58 -18.98 -5.68
C TRP A 28 9.24 -18.46 -4.30
N LYS A 29 10.01 -18.82 -3.26
CA LYS A 29 9.85 -18.23 -1.93
C LYS A 29 10.13 -16.73 -1.95
N LEU A 30 11.14 -16.26 -2.69
CA LEU A 30 11.48 -14.83 -2.79
C LEU A 30 10.32 -13.99 -3.35
N ASP A 31 9.67 -14.45 -4.42
CA ASP A 31 8.47 -13.78 -5.00
C ASP A 31 7.28 -13.77 -4.03
N SER A 32 7.22 -14.73 -3.10
CA SER A 32 6.16 -14.79 -2.08
C SER A 32 6.48 -14.02 -0.80
N ILE A 33 7.69 -13.44 -0.62
CA ILE A 33 8.10 -12.82 0.66
C ILE A 33 7.16 -11.68 1.07
N GLU A 34 6.59 -10.95 0.12
CA GLU A 34 5.63 -9.86 0.40
C GLU A 34 4.16 -10.31 0.43
N ILE A 35 3.83 -11.48 -0.14
CA ILE A 35 2.47 -12.04 -0.17
C ILE A 35 2.41 -13.26 0.76
N LYS A 36 2.95 -13.11 1.96
CA LYS A 36 2.61 -14.02 3.05
C LYS A 36 1.55 -13.35 3.88
N ASP A 37 0.38 -13.98 3.93
CA ASP A 37 -0.64 -13.60 4.89
C ASP A 37 0.00 -13.62 6.29
N PRO A 38 -0.06 -12.50 7.05
CA PRO A 38 0.46 -12.45 8.44
C PRO A 38 -0.19 -13.44 9.40
N ILE A 39 -1.19 -14.16 8.88
CA ILE A 39 -1.99 -15.21 9.49
C ILE A 39 -1.15 -16.47 9.80
N GLU A 40 0.10 -16.61 9.35
CA GLU A 40 0.99 -17.73 9.75
C GLU A 40 1.19 -17.86 11.29
N LYS A 41 0.77 -16.86 12.10
CA LYS A 41 0.90 -16.89 13.57
C LYS A 41 -0.26 -17.55 14.33
N LEU A 42 -1.43 -17.71 13.72
CA LEU A 42 -2.62 -18.28 14.40
C LEU A 42 -3.03 -19.59 13.75
N SER A 43 -3.55 -20.53 14.56
CA SER A 43 -4.18 -21.71 14.00
C SER A 43 -5.41 -21.30 13.19
N LYS A 44 -5.67 -22.00 12.08
CA LYS A 44 -6.87 -21.78 11.23
C LYS A 44 -8.17 -21.72 12.05
N LYS A 45 -8.27 -22.54 13.08
CA LYS A 45 -9.43 -22.58 13.97
C LYS A 45 -9.56 -21.31 14.83
N GLU A 46 -8.47 -20.83 15.39
CA GLU A 46 -8.46 -19.61 16.21
C GLU A 46 -8.84 -18.39 15.36
N GLN A 47 -8.40 -18.37 14.10
CA GLN A 47 -8.77 -17.33 13.14
C GLN A 47 -10.27 -17.36 12.81
N GLU A 48 -10.85 -18.54 12.57
CA GLU A 48 -12.28 -18.69 12.32
C GLU A 48 -13.11 -18.22 13.53
N ASP A 49 -12.67 -18.57 14.74
CA ASP A 49 -13.32 -18.15 15.99
C ASP A 49 -13.27 -16.62 16.17
N LEU A 50 -12.11 -16.00 15.97
CA LEU A 50 -11.95 -14.53 16.03
C LEU A 50 -12.78 -13.80 14.97
N THR A 51 -12.80 -14.32 13.74
CA THR A 51 -13.60 -13.72 12.64
C THR A 51 -15.09 -13.77 12.97
N LYS A 52 -15.54 -14.89 13.54
CA LYS A 52 -16.93 -15.08 13.96
C LYS A 52 -17.30 -14.16 15.13
N GLU A 53 -16.43 -14.01 16.12
CA GLU A 53 -16.63 -13.08 17.22
C GLU A 53 -16.73 -11.64 16.72
N HIS A 54 -15.79 -11.21 15.87
CA HIS A 54 -15.78 -9.88 15.27
C HIS A 54 -17.06 -9.61 14.46
N PHE A 55 -17.53 -10.58 13.66
CA PHE A 55 -18.80 -10.47 12.94
C PHE A 55 -19.96 -10.22 13.90
N LEU A 56 -20.11 -11.03 14.94
CA LEU A 56 -21.21 -10.90 15.90
C LEU A 56 -21.18 -9.57 16.66
N GLN A 57 -20.00 -9.04 16.95
CA GLN A 57 -19.84 -7.75 17.64
C GLN A 57 -20.16 -6.55 16.74
N THR A 58 -19.90 -6.66 15.43
CA THR A 58 -19.96 -5.51 14.51
C THR A 58 -21.19 -5.49 13.61
N VAL A 59 -21.96 -6.58 13.54
CA VAL A 59 -23.24 -6.61 12.85
C VAL A 59 -24.20 -5.60 13.47
N ARG A 60 -24.67 -4.65 12.66
CA ARG A 60 -25.69 -3.68 13.02
C ARG A 60 -26.75 -3.59 11.93
N TYR A 61 -27.96 -3.22 12.34
CA TYR A 61 -29.04 -2.91 11.41
C TYR A 61 -29.15 -1.39 11.31
N ASN A 62 -29.07 -0.86 10.09
CA ASN A 62 -29.09 0.57 9.83
C ASN A 62 -30.53 1.09 9.62
N ASP A 63 -30.68 2.42 9.63
CA ASP A 63 -31.99 3.08 9.42
C ASP A 63 -32.53 2.88 8.00
N ASP A 64 -31.65 2.62 7.02
CA ASP A 64 -32.00 2.24 5.64
C ASP A 64 -32.43 0.78 5.49
N LYS A 65 -32.68 0.09 6.62
CA LYS A 65 -33.15 -1.30 6.69
C LYS A 65 -32.15 -2.33 6.14
N ARG A 66 -30.86 -2.06 6.21
CA ARG A 66 -29.76 -2.92 5.76
C ARG A 66 -28.90 -3.40 6.93
N TYR A 67 -28.31 -4.58 6.76
CA TYR A 67 -27.28 -5.07 7.67
C TYR A 67 -25.93 -4.51 7.26
N GLU A 68 -25.22 -3.95 8.22
CA GLU A 68 -23.84 -3.49 8.09
C GLU A 68 -22.97 -4.30 9.03
N VAL A 69 -21.77 -4.65 8.58
CA VAL A 69 -20.78 -5.39 9.36
C VAL A 69 -19.44 -4.71 9.16
N HIS A 70 -18.63 -4.64 10.21
CA HIS A 70 -17.28 -4.15 10.06
C HIS A 70 -16.45 -5.17 9.29
N LEU A 71 -15.54 -4.68 8.46
CA LEU A 71 -14.65 -5.56 7.71
C LEU A 71 -13.71 -6.29 8.67
N PRO A 72 -13.46 -7.60 8.48
CA PRO A 72 -12.63 -8.41 9.37
C PRO A 72 -11.13 -8.15 9.12
N TRP A 73 -10.72 -6.89 9.23
CA TRP A 73 -9.30 -6.53 9.18
C TRP A 73 -8.62 -6.98 10.48
N LEU A 74 -7.35 -7.37 10.43
CA LEU A 74 -6.62 -7.60 11.68
C LEU A 74 -6.36 -6.26 12.38
N ASP A 75 -6.65 -6.19 13.67
CA ASP A 75 -6.43 -5.00 14.50
C ASP A 75 -4.94 -4.62 14.68
N ASN A 76 -4.02 -5.54 14.38
CA ASN A 76 -2.59 -5.43 14.72
C ASN A 76 -1.68 -5.06 13.54
N TYR A 77 -2.19 -4.32 12.54
CA TYR A 77 -1.30 -3.76 11.51
C TYR A 77 -0.74 -2.42 11.94
N ALA A 78 0.56 -2.23 11.71
CA ALA A 78 1.14 -0.90 11.74
C ALA A 78 0.37 -0.03 10.72
N PRO A 79 0.00 1.21 11.08
CA PRO A 79 -0.62 2.11 10.12
C PRO A 79 0.30 2.18 8.90
N LEU A 80 -0.31 2.08 7.72
CA LEU A 80 0.44 2.28 6.48
C LEU A 80 1.14 3.64 6.57
N PRO A 81 2.42 3.74 6.18
CA PRO A 81 3.11 5.02 6.20
C PRO A 81 2.32 5.99 5.31
N ASP A 82 1.79 7.04 5.92
CA ASP A 82 1.11 8.08 5.15
C ASP A 82 2.15 8.96 4.46
N ASN A 83 1.77 9.50 3.30
CA ASN A 83 2.56 10.48 2.57
C ASN A 83 1.92 11.87 2.65
N LEU A 84 1.03 12.11 3.62
CA LEU A 84 0.18 13.29 3.66
C LEU A 84 1.03 14.55 3.83
N GLU A 85 1.95 14.55 4.79
CA GLU A 85 2.82 15.69 5.04
C GLU A 85 3.71 16.01 3.83
N LEU A 86 4.24 14.97 3.17
CA LEU A 86 5.05 15.13 1.96
C LEU A 86 4.24 15.69 0.80
N ALA A 87 3.00 15.22 0.62
CA ALA A 87 2.09 15.70 -0.41
C ALA A 87 1.74 17.18 -0.18
N ILE A 88 1.43 17.56 1.07
CA ILE A 88 1.17 18.96 1.45
C ILE A 88 2.38 19.84 1.15
N ARG A 89 3.58 19.46 1.60
CA ARG A 89 4.80 20.23 1.34
C ARG A 89 5.08 20.40 -0.16
N ARG A 90 4.85 19.35 -0.96
CA ARG A 90 4.97 19.42 -2.42
C ARG A 90 3.95 20.36 -3.03
N LEU A 91 2.70 20.29 -2.58
CA LEU A 91 1.63 21.18 -3.03
C LEU A 91 1.97 22.65 -2.74
N GLU A 92 2.38 22.97 -1.52
CA GLU A 92 2.76 24.34 -1.14
C GLU A 92 3.93 24.88 -1.97
N SER A 93 4.95 24.04 -2.22
CA SER A 93 6.09 24.39 -3.04
C SER A 93 5.68 24.70 -4.49
N THR A 94 4.86 23.82 -5.07
CA THR A 94 4.34 24.02 -6.44
C THR A 94 3.45 25.26 -6.51
N ALA A 95 2.58 25.48 -5.53
CA ALA A 95 1.71 26.65 -5.47
C ALA A 95 2.52 27.96 -5.40
N LYS A 96 3.55 28.01 -4.55
CA LYS A 96 4.47 29.17 -4.48
C LYS A 96 5.18 29.42 -5.80
N LYS A 97 5.60 28.37 -6.49
CA LYS A 97 6.24 28.47 -7.82
C LYS A 97 5.27 29.02 -8.87
N LEU A 98 4.04 28.51 -8.91
CA LEU A 98 3.00 28.98 -9.84
C LEU A 98 2.61 30.45 -9.59
N LEU A 99 2.53 30.87 -8.33
CA LEU A 99 2.32 32.28 -7.98
C LEU A 99 3.47 33.16 -8.46
N HIS A 100 4.72 32.72 -8.27
CA HIS A 100 5.89 33.47 -8.73
C HIS A 100 5.93 33.60 -10.27
N GLU A 101 5.46 32.58 -10.98
CA GLU A 101 5.38 32.57 -12.44
C GLU A 101 4.10 33.24 -13.00
N ASN A 102 3.22 33.76 -12.13
CA ASN A 102 1.89 34.29 -12.47
C ASN A 102 1.01 33.29 -13.27
N LEU A 103 1.17 31.99 -13.02
CA LEU A 103 0.44 30.91 -13.68
C LEU A 103 -0.68 30.32 -12.81
N TYR A 104 -0.81 30.77 -11.56
CA TYR A 104 -1.73 30.17 -10.59
C TYR A 104 -3.19 30.26 -11.07
N ASP A 105 -3.68 31.45 -11.41
CA ASP A 105 -5.07 31.69 -11.83
C ASP A 105 -5.42 30.94 -13.13
N ALA A 106 -4.45 30.80 -14.04
CA ALA A 106 -4.63 30.07 -15.28
C ALA A 106 -4.84 28.56 -15.04
N TYR A 107 -4.13 27.98 -14.06
CA TYR A 107 -4.33 26.60 -13.64
C TYR A 107 -5.61 26.41 -12.83
N GLU A 108 -5.96 27.38 -11.98
CA GLU A 108 -7.21 27.33 -11.20
C GLU A 108 -8.44 27.33 -12.11
N GLY A 109 -8.40 28.08 -13.22
CA GLY A 109 -9.46 28.09 -14.23
C GLY A 109 -9.76 26.73 -14.87
N ILE A 110 -8.81 25.79 -14.92
CA ILE A 110 -9.01 24.44 -15.48
C ILE A 110 -9.97 23.60 -14.62
N PHE A 111 -9.98 23.84 -13.31
CA PHE A 111 -10.83 23.08 -12.38
C PHE A 111 -12.26 23.62 -12.27
N LEU A 112 -12.54 24.77 -12.91
CA LEU A 112 -13.84 25.45 -12.89
C LEU A 112 -14.64 25.25 -14.19
N GLU A 113 -14.09 24.53 -15.16
CA GLU A 113 -14.75 24.06 -16.39
C GLU A 113 -15.38 22.69 -16.19
#